data_AF-A0A8B8AHK9-F1
#
_entry.id   AF-A0A8B8AHK9-F1
#
_cell.length_a   1.000
_cell.length_b   1.000
_cell.length_c   1.000
_cell.angle_alpha   90.00
_cell.angle_beta   90.00
_cell.angle_gamma   90.00
#
_symmetry.space_group_name_H-M   'P 1'
#
loop_
_entity.id
_entity.type
_entity.pdbx_description
1 polymer ?
#
loop_
_entity_poly.entity_id
_entity_poly.type
_entity_poly.pdbx_seq_one_letter_code
_entity_poly.pdbx_strand_id
1 'polypeptide(L)'
;MFHADGTKGTCSGFQQTFSSKSTLFDGGVSLCISFTLTLSMDINISKGISYNLQGKLEGYKFSVHTTEFCPRNRTEWNKRSSVFNCSRESTYACFPNDNISELIEFCYPMEKIAISRGLCLFLSKRRSELDSYECKTFEYGCPDRPYLGSSVYKYSSCLTLGNGCFLAESFCKRQARKI
;
A
#
# COMPACT_ATOMS: atom_id res chain seq x y z
N MET A 1 43.65 -0.41 9.52
CA MET A 1 43.99 -0.80 10.91
C MET A 1 44.06 0.49 11.70
N PHE A 2 42.98 0.87 12.38
CA PHE A 2 43.00 2.02 13.27
C PHE A 2 42.35 1.63 14.58
N HIS A 3 43.19 1.70 15.62
CA HIS A 3 42.87 1.58 17.02
C HIS A 3 41.96 2.74 17.47
N ALA A 4 41.14 2.46 18.48
CA ALA A 4 40.39 3.45 19.24
C ALA A 4 41.33 4.36 20.05
N ASP A 5 40.95 5.63 20.24
CA ASP A 5 41.03 6.26 21.56
C ASP A 5 40.02 7.41 21.65
N GLY A 6 39.30 7.47 22.76
CA GLY A 6 38.26 8.46 23.01
C GLY A 6 38.82 9.65 23.79
N THR A 7 38.24 10.83 23.60
CA THR A 7 38.26 11.86 24.64
C THR A 7 37.16 12.91 24.44
N LYS A 8 36.16 12.81 25.32
CA LYS A 8 35.38 13.84 26.03
C LYS A 8 35.05 15.17 25.31
N GLY A 9 33.75 15.41 25.12
CA GLY A 9 33.15 16.75 25.08
C GLY A 9 31.95 16.82 26.04
N THR A 10 32.03 17.66 27.06
CA THR A 10 30.98 17.88 28.07
C THR A 10 30.05 19.01 27.63
N CYS A 11 28.73 18.79 27.63
CA CYS A 11 27.75 19.88 27.58
C CYS A 11 27.09 20.02 28.95
N SER A 12 27.23 21.20 29.55
CA SER A 12 26.69 21.54 30.87
C SER A 12 25.21 21.95 30.76
N GLY A 13 24.38 21.29 31.57
CA GLY A 13 23.08 21.66 32.16
C GLY A 13 22.10 22.60 31.43
N PHE A 14 20.92 22.08 31.10
CA PHE A 14 19.67 22.36 31.84
C PHE A 14 18.63 21.28 31.53
N GLN A 15 17.97 20.76 32.58
CA GLN A 15 17.07 19.60 32.55
C GLN A 15 15.75 19.87 31.80
N GLN A 16 15.34 18.92 30.95
CA GLN A 16 13.98 18.35 30.94
C GLN A 16 13.94 17.03 30.16
N THR A 17 13.39 16.03 30.82
CA THR A 17 13.38 14.61 30.47
C THR A 17 12.26 14.32 29.46
N PHE A 18 12.58 13.78 28.28
CA PHE A 18 11.60 13.02 27.49
C PHE A 18 12.22 11.70 27.04
N SER A 19 11.61 10.62 27.50
CA SER A 19 11.96 9.24 27.15
C SER A 19 11.17 8.83 25.92
N SER A 20 11.85 8.70 24.78
CA SER A 20 11.46 7.80 23.70
C SER A 20 12.72 7.40 22.96
N LYS A 21 13.18 6.18 23.23
CA LYS A 21 14.33 5.56 22.57
C LYS A 21 13.83 4.98 21.25
N SER A 22 14.24 5.54 20.12
CA SER A 22 14.30 4.78 18.88
C SER A 22 15.70 4.92 18.30
N THR A 23 16.48 3.85 18.46
CA THR A 23 17.78 3.67 17.83
C THR A 23 17.57 3.10 16.43
N LEU A 24 17.99 3.82 15.39
CA LEU A 24 18.45 3.19 14.15
C LEU A 24 19.88 3.67 13.89
N PHE A 25 20.82 2.75 14.03
CA PHE A 25 22.20 2.90 13.57
C PHE A 25 22.25 2.50 12.09
N ASP A 26 22.65 3.41 11.21
CA ASP A 26 23.70 3.19 10.22
C ASP A 26 24.01 4.48 9.46
N GLY A 27 25.29 4.88 9.44
CA GLY A 27 25.82 5.94 8.57
C GLY A 27 25.69 7.38 9.11
N GLY A 28 26.79 7.92 9.65
CA GLY A 28 26.78 9.19 10.37
C GLY A 28 26.42 10.44 9.55
N VAL A 29 25.43 11.18 10.06
CA VAL A 29 25.39 12.65 10.07
C VAL A 29 24.78 13.08 11.41
N SER A 30 25.56 13.76 12.26
CA SER A 30 25.01 14.42 13.43
C SER A 30 24.46 15.78 13.00
N LEU A 31 23.15 15.88 12.80
CA LEU A 31 22.47 17.15 12.48
C LEU A 31 22.10 17.86 13.79
N CYS A 32 22.91 18.85 14.18
CA CYS A 32 22.48 19.84 15.16
C CYS A 32 21.51 20.80 14.46
N ILE A 33 20.20 20.59 14.63
CA ILE A 33 19.20 21.52 14.09
C ILE A 33 19.02 22.65 15.11
N SER A 34 19.73 23.76 14.92
CA SER A 34 19.42 25.01 15.61
C SER A 34 18.22 25.67 14.93
N PHE A 35 17.09 25.74 15.62
CA PHE A 35 15.95 26.54 15.16
C PHE A 35 16.22 28.03 15.43
N THR A 36 16.63 28.76 14.40
CA THR A 36 16.51 30.23 14.40
C THR A 36 15.15 30.62 13.84
N LEU A 37 14.37 31.36 14.63
CA LEU A 37 13.13 31.98 14.18
C LEU A 37 13.45 32.98 13.06
N THR A 38 13.18 32.60 11.82
CA THR A 38 13.18 33.54 10.69
C THR A 38 11.81 33.49 10.00
N LEU A 39 11.15 34.65 9.98
CA LEU A 39 9.91 34.90 9.24
C LEU A 39 10.26 35.11 7.77
N SER A 40 10.25 34.05 6.95
CA SER A 40 9.89 34.14 5.52
C SER A 40 9.73 32.73 4.93
N MET A 41 8.67 32.58 4.16
CA MET A 41 8.30 31.38 3.41
C MET A 41 9.27 31.19 2.25
N ASP A 42 9.76 29.96 2.08
CA ASP A 42 9.82 29.22 0.81
C ASP A 42 10.88 28.09 0.91
N ILE A 43 10.43 26.90 1.31
CA ILE A 43 11.22 25.68 1.10
C ILE A 43 11.07 25.31 -0.37
N ASN A 44 12.02 25.76 -1.19
CA ASN A 44 12.05 25.46 -2.62
C ASN A 44 12.69 24.06 -2.82
N ILE A 45 11.89 22.99 -2.68
CA ILE A 45 12.32 21.63 -3.02
C ILE A 45 12.31 21.48 -4.54
N SER A 46 13.35 22.02 -5.19
CA SER A 46 13.63 21.82 -6.60
C SER A 46 14.31 20.46 -6.82
N LYS A 47 13.52 19.40 -6.67
CA LYS A 47 13.67 18.05 -7.27
C LYS A 47 12.55 17.20 -6.68
N GLY A 48 11.55 16.89 -7.49
CA GLY A 48 10.41 16.07 -7.11
C GLY A 48 10.86 14.67 -6.68
N ILE A 49 11.10 14.51 -5.38
CA ILE A 49 11.09 13.20 -4.74
C ILE A 49 9.61 12.89 -4.57
N SER A 50 9.07 12.06 -5.46
CA SER A 50 7.79 11.39 -5.22
C SER A 50 8.01 10.44 -4.04
N TYR A 51 7.74 10.91 -2.82
CA TYR A 51 7.65 10.04 -1.66
C TYR A 51 6.42 9.16 -1.89
N ASN A 52 6.65 7.92 -2.33
CA ASN A 52 5.59 6.92 -2.47
C ASN A 52 5.20 6.49 -1.05
N LEU A 53 4.23 7.20 -0.45
CA LEU A 53 3.64 6.85 0.86
C LEU A 53 2.75 5.61 0.68
N GLN A 54 3.35 4.46 0.36
CA GLN A 54 2.66 3.18 0.50
C GLN A 54 2.58 2.85 1.99
N GLY A 55 1.49 3.30 2.62
CA GLY A 55 1.21 3.03 4.02
C GLY A 55 0.97 1.54 4.20
N LYS A 56 1.76 0.91 5.08
CA LYS A 56 1.46 -0.43 5.56
C LYS A 56 0.18 -0.36 6.38
N LEU A 57 -0.78 -1.26 6.11
CA LEU A 57 -2.02 -1.37 6.84
C LEU A 57 -1.88 -2.34 8.03
N GLU A 58 -2.38 -1.91 9.18
CA GLU A 58 -2.40 -2.72 10.40
C GLU A 58 -3.70 -3.55 10.52
N GLY A 59 -3.61 -4.67 11.24
CA GLY A 59 -4.75 -5.56 11.53
C GLY A 59 -4.91 -6.75 10.57
N TYR A 60 -3.99 -6.93 9.62
CA TYR A 60 -3.91 -8.13 8.78
C TYR A 60 -2.90 -9.14 9.34
N LYS A 61 -3.08 -10.44 9.03
CA LYS A 61 -2.17 -11.53 9.40
C LYS A 61 -0.84 -11.50 8.62
N PHE A 62 -0.72 -10.68 7.59
CA PHE A 62 0.46 -10.52 6.75
C PHE A 62 0.60 -9.05 6.30
N SER A 63 1.74 -8.70 5.71
CA SER A 63 2.00 -7.32 5.26
C SER A 63 1.08 -6.94 4.10
N VAL A 64 0.33 -5.86 4.28
CA VAL A 64 -0.59 -5.28 3.31
C VAL A 64 -0.24 -3.81 3.12
N HIS A 65 -0.17 -3.36 1.88
CA HIS A 65 0.18 -1.99 1.53
C HIS A 65 -0.92 -1.38 0.67
N THR A 66 -1.26 -0.12 0.88
CA THR A 66 -2.15 0.61 -0.02
C THR A 66 -1.47 0.87 -1.37
N THR A 67 -2.28 0.97 -2.42
CA THR A 67 -1.83 1.41 -3.74
C THR A 67 -2.92 2.23 -4.42
N GLU A 68 -2.53 3.21 -5.22
CA GLU A 68 -3.49 3.99 -6.01
C GLU A 68 -4.09 3.18 -7.16
N PHE A 69 -3.31 2.25 -7.72
CA PHE A 69 -3.76 1.39 -8.81
C PHE A 69 -3.12 0.00 -8.71
N CYS A 70 -3.91 -1.00 -9.08
CA CYS A 70 -3.40 -2.34 -9.37
C CYS A 70 -2.77 -2.40 -10.77
N PRO A 71 -1.91 -3.39 -11.04
CA PRO A 71 -1.34 -3.59 -12.36
C PRO A 71 -2.40 -3.63 -13.47
N ARG A 72 -2.15 -2.93 -14.58
CA ARG A 72 -3.10 -2.83 -15.71
C ARG A 72 -2.88 -3.88 -16.79
N ASN A 73 -1.75 -4.60 -16.73
CA ASN A 73 -1.37 -5.61 -17.70
C ASN A 73 -0.37 -6.60 -17.09
N ARG A 74 -0.01 -7.63 -17.87
CA ARG A 74 0.94 -8.68 -17.46
C ARG A 74 2.32 -8.12 -17.12
N THR A 75 2.81 -7.14 -17.87
CA THR A 75 4.14 -6.55 -17.66
C THR A 75 4.21 -5.81 -16.33
N GLU A 76 3.21 -4.99 -16.03
CA GLU A 76 3.09 -4.32 -14.73
C GLU A 76 2.93 -5.32 -13.59
N TRP A 77 2.15 -6.38 -13.80
CA TRP A 77 1.94 -7.41 -12.78
C TRP A 77 3.25 -8.13 -12.46
N ASN A 78 4.00 -8.54 -13.49
CA ASN A 78 5.31 -9.16 -13.30
C ASN A 78 6.29 -8.21 -12.57
N LYS A 79 6.28 -6.92 -12.93
CA LYS A 79 7.12 -5.91 -12.28
C LYS A 79 6.77 -5.77 -10.79
N ARG A 80 5.49 -5.59 -10.44
CA ARG A 80 5.06 -5.48 -9.04
C ARG A 80 5.31 -6.77 -8.26
N SER A 81 5.02 -7.92 -8.87
CA SER A 81 5.30 -9.23 -8.26
C SER A 81 6.78 -9.42 -7.96
N SER A 82 7.67 -8.95 -8.85
CA SER A 82 9.13 -9.01 -8.61
C SER A 82 9.58 -8.07 -7.49
N VAL A 83 8.92 -6.92 -7.30
CA VAL A 83 9.22 -5.98 -6.21
C VAL A 83 8.77 -6.56 -4.86
N PHE A 84 7.57 -7.18 -4.81
CA PHE A 84 7.08 -7.85 -3.61
C PHE A 84 7.87 -9.11 -3.28
N ASN A 85 8.41 -9.80 -4.28
CA ASN A 85 9.25 -10.99 -4.15
C ASN A 85 8.69 -12.01 -3.15
N CYS A 86 7.42 -12.36 -3.33
CA CYS A 86 6.71 -13.30 -2.46
C CYS A 86 7.42 -14.68 -2.41
N SER A 87 7.28 -15.39 -1.29
CA SER A 87 7.83 -16.75 -1.15
C SER A 87 7.17 -17.72 -2.14
N ARG A 88 7.78 -18.90 -2.34
CA ARG A 88 7.25 -19.90 -3.29
C ARG A 88 5.83 -20.37 -2.99
N GLU A 89 5.44 -20.34 -1.71
CA GLU A 89 4.12 -20.75 -1.21
C GLU A 89 3.10 -19.60 -1.17
N SER A 90 3.51 -18.41 -1.62
CA SER A 90 2.67 -17.21 -1.65
C SER A 90 2.68 -16.55 -3.02
N THR A 91 1.67 -15.73 -3.30
CA THR A 91 1.54 -15.06 -4.59
C THR A 91 1.24 -13.59 -4.42
N TYR A 92 1.82 -12.77 -5.29
CA TYR A 92 1.50 -11.35 -5.33
C TYR A 92 0.04 -11.16 -5.74
N ALA A 93 -0.67 -10.36 -4.96
CA ALA A 93 -2.07 -10.06 -5.15
C ALA A 93 -2.30 -8.55 -5.04
N CYS A 94 -3.26 -8.05 -5.80
CA CYS A 94 -3.74 -6.69 -5.69
C CYS A 94 -5.27 -6.70 -5.85
N PHE A 95 -5.97 -6.29 -4.80
CA PHE A 95 -7.43 -6.34 -4.69
C PHE A 95 -7.93 -5.17 -3.83
N PRO A 96 -9.23 -4.85 -3.84
CA PRO A 96 -9.84 -3.96 -2.87
C PRO A 96 -9.70 -4.44 -1.41
N ASN A 97 -9.72 -3.50 -0.47
CA ASN A 97 -9.87 -3.77 0.96
C ASN A 97 -11.31 -4.21 1.32
N ASP A 98 -11.56 -4.49 2.60
CA ASP A 98 -12.85 -4.98 3.10
C ASP A 98 -14.02 -4.02 2.87
N ASN A 99 -13.73 -2.72 2.76
CA ASN A 99 -14.72 -1.67 2.57
C ASN A 99 -14.88 -1.24 1.10
N ILE A 100 -14.16 -1.88 0.17
CA ILE A 100 -14.16 -1.55 -1.27
C ILE A 100 -13.86 -0.04 -1.49
N SER A 101 -13.02 0.53 -0.61
CA SER A 101 -12.70 1.96 -0.62
C SER A 101 -11.31 2.25 -1.17
N GLU A 102 -10.40 1.29 -1.04
CA GLU A 102 -8.99 1.42 -1.40
C GLU A 102 -8.50 0.13 -2.05
N LEU A 103 -7.53 0.27 -2.96
CA LEU A 103 -6.78 -0.86 -3.48
C LEU A 103 -5.58 -1.14 -2.60
N ILE A 104 -5.32 -2.42 -2.40
CA ILE A 104 -4.23 -2.90 -1.56
C ILE A 104 -3.50 -4.03 -2.27
N GLU A 105 -2.22 -4.15 -1.97
CA GLU A 105 -1.33 -5.16 -2.51
C GLU A 105 -0.56 -5.88 -1.40
N PHE A 106 -0.35 -7.17 -1.60
CA PHE A 106 0.15 -8.07 -0.57
C PHE A 106 0.65 -9.40 -1.18
N CYS A 107 1.43 -10.16 -0.39
CA CYS A 107 1.68 -11.57 -0.66
C CYS A 107 0.62 -12.41 0.04
N TYR A 108 -0.25 -13.06 -0.73
CA TYR A 108 -1.29 -13.93 -0.20
C TYR A 108 -0.71 -15.33 0.08
N PRO A 109 -0.99 -15.98 1.23
CA PRO A 109 -0.40 -17.27 1.61
C PRO A 109 -1.01 -18.47 0.86
N MET A 110 -1.09 -18.36 -0.47
CA MET A 110 -1.39 -19.45 -1.40
C MET A 110 -0.64 -19.22 -2.71
N GLU A 111 -0.17 -20.29 -3.34
CA GLU A 111 0.55 -20.21 -4.63
C GLU A 111 -0.32 -19.66 -5.76
N LYS A 112 -1.61 -20.00 -5.76
CA LYS A 112 -2.57 -19.65 -6.80
C LYS A 112 -3.90 -19.25 -6.19
N ILE A 113 -4.43 -18.13 -6.66
CA ILE A 113 -5.77 -17.64 -6.33
C ILE A 113 -6.65 -17.93 -7.54
N ALA A 114 -7.46 -18.98 -7.48
CA ALA A 114 -8.44 -19.30 -8.51
C ALA A 114 -9.75 -18.56 -8.23
N ILE A 115 -10.29 -17.87 -9.24
CA ILE A 115 -11.46 -17.01 -9.10
C ILE A 115 -12.51 -17.49 -10.09
N SER A 116 -13.70 -17.81 -9.59
CA SER A 116 -14.83 -18.24 -10.42
C SER A 116 -15.38 -17.08 -11.25
N ARG A 117 -16.06 -17.41 -12.35
CA ARG A 117 -16.84 -16.43 -13.12
C ARG A 117 -17.89 -15.74 -12.23
N GLY A 118 -18.23 -14.50 -12.57
CA GLY A 118 -19.24 -13.71 -11.88
C GLY A 118 -18.79 -13.11 -10.54
N LEU A 119 -17.52 -13.28 -10.17
CA LEU A 119 -16.98 -12.83 -8.88
C LEU A 119 -15.82 -11.86 -9.07
N CYS A 120 -15.85 -10.77 -8.31
CA CYS A 120 -14.66 -10.01 -7.93
C CYS A 120 -14.21 -10.47 -6.54
N LEU A 121 -12.94 -10.25 -6.17
CA LEU A 121 -12.44 -10.53 -4.82
C LEU A 121 -12.06 -9.25 -4.09
N PHE A 122 -12.11 -9.29 -2.76
CA PHE A 122 -11.57 -8.28 -1.86
C PHE A 122 -10.92 -8.98 -0.66
N LEU A 123 -10.00 -8.29 0.04
CA LEU A 123 -9.38 -8.86 1.24
C LEU A 123 -10.18 -8.49 2.48
N SER A 124 -10.76 -9.49 3.14
CA SER A 124 -11.43 -9.30 4.43
C SER A 124 -10.41 -9.00 5.53
N LYS A 125 -10.48 -7.82 6.15
CA LYS A 125 -9.62 -7.45 7.28
C LYS A 125 -9.79 -8.40 8.48
N ARG A 126 -11.03 -8.79 8.79
CA ARG A 126 -11.36 -9.65 9.93
C ARG A 126 -10.63 -10.99 9.90
N ARG A 127 -10.53 -11.62 8.73
CA ARG A 127 -9.92 -12.96 8.60
C ARG A 127 -8.54 -12.93 7.94
N SER A 128 -8.19 -11.81 7.29
CA SER A 128 -7.08 -11.71 6.34
C SER A 128 -7.17 -12.77 5.24
N GLU A 129 -8.38 -12.97 4.75
CA GLU A 129 -8.72 -13.94 3.71
C GLU A 129 -9.40 -13.24 2.56
N LEU A 130 -9.20 -13.75 1.34
CA LEU A 130 -9.93 -13.27 0.19
C LEU A 130 -11.39 -13.72 0.30
N ASP A 131 -12.30 -12.78 0.18
CA ASP A 131 -13.73 -13.01 0.10
C ASP A 131 -14.24 -12.53 -1.26
N SER A 132 -15.45 -12.94 -1.62
CA SER A 132 -16.01 -12.76 -2.95
C SER A 132 -17.15 -11.75 -2.98
N TYR A 133 -17.21 -11.01 -4.08
CA TYR A 133 -18.28 -10.07 -4.41
C TYR A 133 -18.96 -10.51 -5.70
N GLU A 134 -20.27 -10.77 -5.67
CA GLU A 134 -21.03 -11.11 -6.87
C GLU A 134 -21.24 -9.87 -7.75
N CYS A 135 -20.56 -9.81 -8.90
CA CYS A 135 -20.61 -8.65 -9.80
C CYS A 135 -21.71 -8.71 -10.87
N LYS A 136 -22.76 -9.53 -10.65
CA LYS A 136 -23.86 -9.70 -11.61
C LYS A 136 -24.62 -8.41 -11.94
N THR A 137 -24.57 -7.44 -11.03
CA THR A 137 -25.18 -6.11 -11.13
C THR A 137 -24.29 -5.09 -11.85
N PHE A 138 -23.07 -5.47 -12.25
CA PHE A 138 -22.18 -4.60 -13.01
C PHE A 138 -22.78 -4.38 -14.40
N GLU A 139 -22.71 -3.15 -14.87
CA GLU A 139 -23.06 -2.79 -16.25
C GLU A 139 -22.05 -3.35 -17.25
N TYR A 140 -20.81 -3.59 -16.83
CA TYR A 140 -19.73 -4.12 -17.69
C TYR A 140 -18.57 -4.73 -16.89
N GLY A 141 -17.83 -5.65 -17.54
CA GLY A 141 -16.53 -6.13 -17.07
C GLY A 141 -16.55 -7.07 -15.86
N CYS A 142 -17.71 -7.60 -15.48
CA CYS A 142 -17.80 -8.73 -14.57
C CYS A 142 -17.24 -10.00 -15.26
N PRO A 143 -16.41 -10.81 -14.60
CA PRO A 143 -15.77 -11.97 -15.23
C PRO A 143 -16.77 -12.98 -15.79
N ASP A 144 -16.61 -13.36 -17.06
CA ASP A 144 -17.47 -14.33 -17.76
C ASP A 144 -16.97 -15.77 -17.65
N ARG A 145 -15.69 -15.95 -17.33
CA ARG A 145 -15.00 -17.23 -17.15
C ARG A 145 -14.07 -17.22 -15.94
N PRO A 146 -13.75 -18.40 -15.38
CA PRO A 146 -12.76 -18.51 -14.31
C PRO A 146 -11.40 -17.95 -14.73
N TYR A 147 -10.67 -17.38 -13.77
CA TYR A 147 -9.37 -16.77 -13.98
C TYR A 147 -8.50 -16.86 -12.73
N LEU A 148 -7.23 -16.46 -12.86
CA LEU A 148 -6.29 -16.43 -11.73
C LEU A 148 -6.12 -15.01 -11.21
N GLY A 149 -5.84 -14.86 -9.91
CA GLY A 149 -5.46 -13.58 -9.32
C GLY A 149 -4.28 -12.90 -10.03
N SER A 150 -3.34 -13.68 -10.57
CA SER A 150 -2.24 -13.19 -11.41
C SER A 150 -2.65 -12.64 -12.78
N SER A 151 -3.94 -12.73 -13.12
CA SER A 151 -4.56 -12.21 -14.33
C SER A 151 -5.73 -11.27 -14.05
N VAL A 152 -5.89 -10.80 -12.82
CA VAL A 152 -6.99 -9.89 -12.40
C VAL A 152 -7.03 -8.60 -13.21
N TYR A 153 -5.90 -8.14 -13.75
CA TYR A 153 -5.80 -6.98 -14.63
C TYR A 153 -6.67 -7.09 -15.90
N LYS A 154 -7.10 -8.30 -16.29
CA LYS A 154 -8.04 -8.49 -17.40
C LYS A 154 -9.47 -8.06 -17.06
N TYR A 155 -9.79 -7.88 -15.79
CA TYR A 155 -11.11 -7.52 -15.28
C TYR A 155 -11.01 -6.24 -14.44
N SER A 156 -10.64 -5.13 -15.10
CA SER A 156 -10.42 -3.83 -14.45
C SER A 156 -11.63 -3.31 -13.68
N SER A 157 -12.86 -3.70 -14.05
CA SER A 157 -14.06 -3.39 -13.28
C SER A 157 -14.00 -3.88 -11.83
N CYS A 158 -13.31 -4.99 -11.56
CA CYS A 158 -13.07 -5.50 -10.21
C CYS A 158 -11.97 -4.73 -9.45
N LEU A 159 -11.33 -3.75 -10.08
CA LEU A 159 -10.21 -2.96 -9.53
C LEU A 159 -10.47 -1.46 -9.65
N THR A 160 -11.65 -1.05 -10.13
CA THR A 160 -11.99 0.35 -10.34
C THR A 160 -13.05 0.75 -9.32
N LEU A 161 -12.62 1.51 -8.33
CA LEU A 161 -13.41 1.87 -7.16
C LEU A 161 -13.77 3.35 -7.18
N GLY A 162 -14.86 3.71 -6.53
CA GLY A 162 -15.18 5.10 -6.20
C GLY A 162 -16.36 5.17 -5.24
N ASN A 163 -16.31 6.12 -4.30
CA ASN A 163 -17.36 6.32 -3.29
C ASN A 163 -17.73 5.04 -2.49
N GLY A 164 -16.77 4.14 -2.25
CA GLY A 164 -17.00 2.89 -1.49
C GLY A 164 -17.72 1.79 -2.28
N CYS A 165 -17.72 1.84 -3.60
CA CYS A 165 -18.31 0.83 -4.47
C CYS A 165 -17.49 0.64 -5.75
N PHE A 166 -17.80 -0.43 -6.50
CA PHE A 166 -17.23 -0.63 -7.83
C PHE A 166 -17.89 0.31 -8.84
N LEU A 167 -17.11 1.08 -9.60
CA LEU A 167 -17.67 2.05 -10.55
C LEU A 167 -18.50 1.42 -11.69
N ALA A 168 -18.27 0.12 -11.93
CA ALA A 168 -19.05 -0.65 -12.89
C ALA A 168 -20.48 -0.95 -12.41
N GLU A 169 -20.80 -0.74 -11.13
CA GLU A 169 -22.16 -0.94 -10.63
C GLU A 169 -23.09 0.21 -10.97
N SER A 170 -24.30 -0.17 -11.39
CA SER A 170 -25.36 0.78 -11.76
C SER A 170 -25.73 1.76 -10.65
N PHE A 171 -25.66 1.36 -9.37
CA PHE A 171 -25.94 2.25 -8.24
C PHE A 171 -24.75 3.13 -7.85
N CYS A 172 -23.52 2.70 -8.13
CA CYS A 172 -22.31 3.42 -7.71
C CYS A 172 -22.21 4.79 -8.39
N LYS A 173 -22.54 4.84 -9.69
CA LYS A 173 -22.65 6.10 -10.45
C LYS A 173 -23.71 7.06 -9.90
N ARG A 174 -24.79 6.53 -9.31
CA ARG A 174 -25.87 7.37 -8.74
C ARG A 174 -25.46 8.02 -7.43
N GLN A 175 -24.60 7.38 -6.64
CA GLN A 175 -24.07 7.96 -5.40
C GLN A 175 -23.03 9.05 -5.67
N ALA A 176 -22.27 8.96 -6.76
CA ALA A 176 -21.32 9.99 -7.20
C ALA A 176 -21.98 11.32 -7.63
N ARG A 177 -23.30 11.35 -7.87
CA ARG A 177 -24.06 12.51 -8.37
C ARG A 177 -24.81 13.29 -7.29
N LYS A 178 -24.41 13.20 -6.01
CA LYS A 178 -24.86 14.16 -5.01
C LYS A 178 -23.94 15.39 -5.07
N ILE A 179 -24.35 16.39 -5.85
CA ILE A 179 -23.86 17.77 -5.80
C ILE A 179 -25.02 18.63 -5.31
#